data_AF-A0A951I2F1-F1
#
_entry.id   AF-A0A951I2F1-F1
#
_cell.length_a   1.000
_cell.length_b   1.000
_cell.length_c   1.000
_cell.angle_alpha   90.00
_cell.angle_beta   90.00
_cell.angle_gamma   90.00
#
_symmetry.space_group_name_H-M   'P 1'
#
loop_
_entity.id
_entity.type
_entity.pdbx_description
1 polymer ?
#
loop_
_entity_poly.entity_id
_entity_poly.type
_entity_poly.pdbx_seq_one_letter_code
_entity_poly.pdbx_strand_id
1 'polypeptide(L)'
;MKQVLRLTLTLLCVVAFGRVADAGEPNPNPPPLLPNVFDGYSVLLNAPDNGGTCGINYGGDITVTREDGSIPADNELTTCSGTGITRTNGQLVVTRDQNTGYWCFRGGQGVYKITYSGQSTPFLWFYNSRGTGFYNVKDFGAVGDGVANDTHAIKNAIAFVAAKHGGTLYFPQGDYLVGGAELDFKGFTLPSGIVIEGASSLPSAPLANYYGQPKNASRIRLNNGLGVTASRVFRIGECTQRVVIRNIELKSDIPFHTPSYGVEALGKTFDPGDRNTPASGLSSQDMLFDNVTFSDFKIGIYAHDVSPANHGWHFDYIEVRHCRFTNNYDSGISVDTSNTDWKIDHVVFDMPALSGTIKGNGLFINNGGMFTIVNSFAGTSAATPGGTFIQANYPGNITVINSQCEHVTKSLVYGDSTGNPGDLSYPLTLVNNILGMPIEIKAPCTYVSTGNLYGPDTVNTVAGVRIYSTGDRFCYDWRSLGCRNPADNAPVLTDGGGFRGQGIVVFRAGQPRDRAPLSTEENYVKHVPTTFGFDVE
;
A
#
# COMPACT_ATOMS: atom_id res chain seq x y z
N MET A 1 27.47 37.59 52.17
CA MET A 1 28.50 36.70 51.59
C MET A 1 27.84 35.74 50.62
N LYS A 2 28.19 35.88 49.33
CA LYS A 2 28.08 34.95 48.18
C LYS A 2 26.87 33.99 48.05
N GLN A 3 26.05 34.34 47.06
CA GLN A 3 25.40 33.51 46.02
C GLN A 3 25.41 31.98 46.18
N VAL A 4 24.22 31.37 46.11
CA VAL A 4 24.00 30.12 45.37
C VAL A 4 22.70 30.23 44.56
N LEU A 5 22.85 29.87 43.30
CA LEU A 5 21.97 29.97 42.14
C LEU A 5 20.88 28.89 42.17
N ARG A 6 19.60 29.27 41.99
CA ARG A 6 18.57 28.41 41.36
C ARG A 6 17.64 29.28 40.53
N LEU A 7 17.91 29.27 39.23
CA LEU A 7 17.12 29.88 38.17
C LEU A 7 15.98 28.90 37.82
N THR A 8 14.73 29.27 38.09
CA THR A 8 13.56 28.54 37.61
C THR A 8 13.19 29.11 36.24
N LEU A 9 13.37 28.31 35.18
CA LEU A 9 13.03 28.66 33.82
C LEU A 9 11.53 28.41 33.60
N THR A 10 10.70 29.43 33.83
CA THR A 10 9.32 29.45 33.34
C THR A 10 9.34 30.07 31.94
N LEU A 11 9.35 29.23 30.91
CA LEU A 11 9.22 29.68 29.52
C LEU A 11 7.75 30.08 29.29
N LEU A 12 7.49 31.37 29.39
CA LEU A 12 6.25 32.01 28.93
C LEU A 12 6.24 31.91 27.39
N CYS A 13 5.38 31.06 26.84
CA CYS A 13 5.11 31.06 25.40
C CYS A 13 4.25 32.30 25.08
N VAL A 14 4.89 33.38 24.66
CA VAL A 14 4.21 34.56 24.12
C VAL A 14 3.66 34.18 22.75
N VAL A 15 2.37 33.84 22.70
CA VAL A 15 1.60 33.80 21.45
C VAL A 15 1.41 35.25 21.02
N ALA A 16 2.26 35.71 20.09
CA ALA A 16 2.02 36.94 19.36
C ALA A 16 0.76 36.74 18.51
N PHE A 17 -0.36 37.31 18.95
CA PHE A 17 -1.51 37.56 18.07
C PHE A 17 -1.09 38.58 17.01
N GLY A 18 -0.56 38.07 15.90
CA GLY A 18 -0.50 38.82 14.66
C GLY A 18 -1.91 39.13 14.21
N ARG A 19 -2.27 40.42 14.20
CA ARG A 19 -3.48 40.92 13.54
C ARG A 19 -3.51 40.37 12.11
N VAL A 20 -4.64 39.79 11.73
CA VAL A 20 -5.02 39.53 10.35
C VAL A 20 -4.86 40.86 9.61
N ALA A 21 -3.89 40.92 8.70
CA ALA A 21 -3.76 42.05 7.79
C ALA A 21 -5.01 42.06 6.90
N ASP A 22 -5.67 43.21 6.85
CA ASP A 22 -6.70 43.50 5.86
C ASP A 22 -6.23 43.05 4.48
N ALA A 23 -7.16 42.46 3.73
CA ALA A 23 -7.00 42.12 2.33
C ALA A 23 -6.52 43.38 1.58
N GLY A 24 -5.23 43.42 1.26
CA GLY A 24 -4.67 44.40 0.34
C GLY A 24 -5.40 44.32 -0.98
N GLU A 25 -5.58 45.48 -1.62
CA GLU A 25 -6.23 45.61 -2.93
C GLU A 25 -5.77 44.53 -3.91
N PRO A 26 -6.66 44.03 -4.78
CA PRO A 26 -6.33 43.01 -5.75
C PRO A 26 -5.14 43.49 -6.59
N ASN A 27 -4.08 42.68 -6.62
CA ASN A 27 -2.93 42.89 -7.49
C ASN A 27 -3.45 43.14 -8.93
N PRO A 28 -3.23 44.34 -9.52
CA PRO A 28 -3.76 44.69 -10.84
C PRO A 28 -3.13 43.87 -11.97
N ASN A 29 -2.06 43.11 -11.68
CA ASN A 29 -1.39 42.21 -12.61
C ASN A 29 -1.30 40.80 -11.99
N PRO A 30 -2.34 39.97 -12.13
CA PRO A 30 -2.22 38.56 -11.76
C PRO A 30 -1.05 37.93 -12.52
N PRO A 31 -0.34 36.94 -11.94
CA PRO A 31 0.65 36.17 -12.69
C PRO A 31 0.03 35.70 -14.01
N PRO A 32 0.79 35.69 -15.12
CA PRO A 32 0.25 35.32 -16.42
C PRO A 32 -0.48 33.99 -16.29
N LEU A 33 -1.74 33.98 -16.71
CA LEU A 33 -2.59 32.80 -16.71
C LEU A 33 -1.82 31.70 -17.43
N LEU A 34 -1.60 30.57 -16.76
CA LEU A 34 -1.04 29.40 -17.43
C LEU A 34 -1.91 29.13 -18.67
N PRO A 35 -1.32 28.93 -19.86
CA PRO A 35 -2.11 28.64 -21.04
C PRO A 35 -2.96 27.40 -20.76
N ASN A 36 -4.24 27.47 -21.10
CA ASN A 36 -5.18 26.37 -20.93
C ASN A 36 -4.87 25.28 -21.96
N VAL A 37 -3.78 24.55 -21.75
CA VAL A 37 -3.31 23.50 -22.64
C VAL A 37 -3.86 22.17 -22.14
N PHE A 38 -4.61 21.50 -22.99
CA PHE A 38 -4.78 20.05 -22.92
C PHE A 38 -3.60 19.44 -23.66
N ASP A 39 -2.82 18.57 -23.02
CA ASP A 39 -1.58 18.04 -23.60
C ASP A 39 -1.62 16.51 -23.81
N GLY A 40 -2.68 15.84 -23.34
CA GLY A 40 -2.97 14.42 -23.60
C GLY A 40 -1.97 13.42 -22.99
N TYR A 41 -0.79 13.87 -22.52
CA TYR A 41 0.33 13.05 -22.06
C TYR A 41 0.00 12.15 -20.87
N SER A 42 -0.99 12.51 -20.06
CA SER A 42 -1.21 11.88 -18.75
C SER A 42 -2.60 11.27 -18.58
N VAL A 43 -3.40 11.15 -19.65
CA VAL A 43 -4.80 10.73 -19.52
C VAL A 43 -4.96 9.23 -19.80
N LEU A 44 -4.75 8.44 -18.75
CA LEU A 44 -5.26 7.07 -18.64
C LEU A 44 -6.15 7.01 -17.39
N LEU A 45 -7.44 6.76 -17.56
CA LEU A 45 -8.42 6.87 -16.46
C LEU A 45 -9.08 5.54 -16.07
N ASN A 46 -8.99 4.54 -16.94
CA ASN A 46 -9.46 3.18 -16.67
C ASN A 46 -8.27 2.23 -16.63
N ALA A 47 -8.29 1.29 -15.69
CA ALA A 47 -7.32 0.21 -15.63
C ALA A 47 -7.49 -0.74 -16.84
N PRO A 48 -6.50 -0.88 -17.75
CA PRO A 48 -6.62 -1.72 -18.95
C PRO A 48 -6.68 -3.22 -18.62
N ASP A 49 -7.40 -3.99 -19.43
CA ASP A 49 -7.52 -5.46 -19.26
C ASP A 49 -6.25 -6.22 -19.66
N ASN A 50 -5.37 -5.62 -20.47
CA ASN A 50 -4.24 -6.30 -21.10
C ASN A 50 -2.97 -6.39 -20.23
N GLY A 51 -3.05 -6.02 -18.94
CA GLY A 51 -1.95 -6.07 -17.99
C GLY A 51 -0.76 -5.23 -18.45
N GLY A 52 -0.60 -4.01 -17.95
CA GLY A 52 0.72 -3.42 -17.99
C GLY A 52 1.23 -2.99 -19.34
N THR A 53 0.96 -1.76 -19.72
CA THR A 53 1.76 -1.05 -20.72
C THR A 53 1.82 0.38 -20.25
N CYS A 54 3.02 0.96 -20.05
CA CYS A 54 3.16 2.31 -19.49
C CYS A 54 2.11 3.23 -20.08
N GLY A 55 1.17 3.69 -19.26
CA GLY A 55 -0.20 3.97 -19.68
C GLY A 55 -0.43 4.06 -21.18
N ILE A 56 -0.83 2.97 -21.84
CA ILE A 56 -1.13 3.03 -23.27
C ILE A 56 -2.29 4.01 -23.48
N ASN A 57 -1.94 5.06 -24.21
CA ASN A 57 -2.81 6.04 -24.84
C ASN A 57 -4.05 5.37 -25.44
N TYR A 58 -5.22 5.94 -25.21
CA TYR A 58 -6.37 5.61 -26.05
C TYR A 58 -5.94 5.78 -27.52
N GLY A 59 -5.97 4.71 -28.31
CA GLY A 59 -5.57 4.81 -29.71
C GLY A 59 -6.58 5.64 -30.50
N GLY A 60 -6.09 6.53 -31.38
CA GLY A 60 -6.93 7.20 -32.39
C GLY A 60 -6.94 8.73 -32.27
N ASP A 61 -7.98 9.34 -32.81
CA ASP A 61 -8.24 10.78 -32.67
C ASP A 61 -9.30 11.01 -31.57
N ILE A 62 -9.33 12.20 -30.99
CA ILE A 62 -10.36 12.59 -30.01
C ILE A 62 -11.42 13.48 -30.65
N THR A 63 -12.65 13.38 -30.18
CA THR A 63 -13.70 14.35 -30.51
C THR A 63 -13.86 15.34 -29.36
N VAL A 64 -14.03 16.62 -29.66
CA VAL A 64 -14.24 17.67 -28.65
C VAL A 64 -15.58 18.37 -28.86
N THR A 65 -16.41 18.41 -27.83
CA THR A 65 -17.65 19.20 -27.76
C THR A 65 -17.61 20.12 -26.54
N ARG A 66 -18.53 21.07 -26.45
CA ARG A 66 -18.78 21.82 -25.21
C ARG A 66 -19.62 20.99 -24.25
N GLU A 67 -19.74 21.43 -23.01
CA GLU A 67 -20.57 20.76 -21.99
C GLU A 67 -22.04 20.55 -22.44
N ASP A 68 -22.62 21.49 -23.18
CA ASP A 68 -23.98 21.39 -23.74
C ASP A 68 -24.08 20.47 -24.98
N GLY A 69 -22.95 19.88 -25.41
CA GLY A 69 -22.85 19.04 -26.61
C GLY A 69 -22.67 19.81 -27.91
N SER A 70 -22.69 21.15 -27.88
CA SER A 70 -22.42 21.97 -29.06
C SER A 70 -20.95 21.85 -29.50
N ILE A 71 -20.69 22.09 -30.79
CA ILE A 71 -19.35 22.02 -31.34
C ILE A 71 -18.62 23.36 -31.05
N PRO A 72 -17.36 23.34 -30.55
CA PRO A 72 -16.55 24.55 -30.39
C PRO A 72 -16.42 25.33 -31.71
N ALA A 73 -16.30 26.66 -31.64
CA ALA A 73 -16.16 27.52 -32.82
C ALA A 73 -14.76 27.40 -33.44
N ASP A 74 -14.58 27.85 -34.69
CA ASP A 74 -13.33 27.66 -35.48
C ASP A 74 -12.07 28.22 -34.83
N ASN A 75 -12.20 29.29 -34.05
CA ASN A 75 -11.11 29.99 -33.38
C ASN A 75 -11.03 29.68 -31.88
N GLU A 76 -11.88 28.80 -31.37
CA GLU A 76 -11.97 28.52 -29.94
C GLU A 76 -10.89 27.56 -29.46
N LEU A 77 -10.49 26.62 -30.33
CA LEU A 77 -9.42 25.67 -30.07
C LEU A 77 -8.24 25.95 -30.99
N THR A 78 -7.04 26.06 -30.42
CA THR A 78 -5.79 26.19 -31.18
C THR A 78 -4.88 25.01 -30.84
N THR A 79 -4.53 24.19 -31.82
CA THR A 79 -3.66 23.02 -31.56
C THR A 79 -2.22 23.42 -31.29
N CYS A 80 -1.52 22.58 -30.54
CA CYS A 80 -0.07 22.64 -30.41
C CYS A 80 0.59 22.04 -31.66
N SER A 81 1.91 22.24 -31.80
CA SER A 81 2.69 21.63 -32.89
C SER A 81 2.50 20.12 -32.92
N GLY A 82 2.28 19.56 -34.12
CA GLY A 82 2.08 18.12 -34.33
C GLY A 82 0.62 17.66 -34.25
N THR A 83 -0.26 18.39 -33.56
CA THR A 83 -1.70 18.08 -33.45
C THR A 83 -2.50 18.90 -34.49
N GLY A 84 -3.54 18.30 -35.08
CA GLY A 84 -4.44 18.94 -36.06
C GLY A 84 -5.89 19.02 -35.58
N ILE A 85 -6.70 19.89 -36.20
CA ILE A 85 -8.16 19.90 -36.03
C ILE A 85 -8.79 19.59 -37.39
N THR A 86 -9.66 18.59 -37.41
CA THR A 86 -10.49 18.21 -38.55
C THR A 86 -11.95 18.32 -38.16
N ARG A 87 -12.77 18.98 -38.99
CA ARG A 87 -14.22 19.03 -38.79
C ARG A 87 -14.91 18.12 -39.79
N THR A 88 -15.63 17.12 -39.29
CA THR A 88 -16.32 16.13 -40.14
C THR A 88 -17.74 15.92 -39.61
N ASN A 89 -18.77 16.06 -40.45
CA ASN A 89 -20.17 15.72 -40.14
C ASN A 89 -20.70 16.20 -38.78
N GLY A 90 -20.42 17.46 -38.39
CA GLY A 90 -20.89 17.98 -37.10
C GLY A 90 -20.08 17.50 -35.89
N GLN A 91 -18.84 17.06 -36.09
CA GLN A 91 -17.88 16.78 -35.03
C GLN A 91 -16.60 17.59 -35.23
N LEU A 92 -16.00 18.02 -34.12
CA LEU A 92 -14.65 18.58 -34.09
C LEU A 92 -13.71 17.49 -33.60
N VAL A 93 -12.86 17.00 -34.49
CA VAL A 93 -11.89 15.96 -34.23
C VAL A 93 -10.52 16.61 -34.06
N VAL A 94 -9.83 16.31 -32.97
CA VAL A 94 -8.43 16.68 -32.78
C VAL A 94 -7.57 15.46 -33.09
N THR A 95 -6.70 15.59 -34.09
CA THR A 95 -5.86 14.49 -34.56
C THR A 95 -4.59 14.40 -33.75
N ARG A 96 -4.18 13.18 -33.37
CA ARG A 96 -2.94 12.98 -32.61
C ARG A 96 -1.71 13.41 -33.41
N ASP A 97 -0.68 13.83 -32.69
CA ASP A 97 0.68 13.95 -33.22
C ASP A 97 1.24 12.55 -33.52
N GLN A 98 1.73 12.34 -34.74
CA GLN A 98 2.26 11.04 -35.17
C GLN A 98 3.64 10.73 -34.55
N ASN A 99 4.38 11.74 -34.09
CA ASN A 99 5.69 11.55 -33.48
C ASN A 99 5.58 11.24 -31.98
N THR A 100 4.69 11.95 -31.29
CA THR A 100 4.55 11.84 -29.83
C THR A 100 3.41 10.90 -29.43
N GLY A 101 2.39 10.74 -30.28
CA GLY A 101 1.21 9.91 -30.02
C GLY A 101 0.10 10.63 -29.24
N TYR A 102 0.27 11.91 -28.89
CA TYR A 102 -0.64 12.66 -28.03
C TYR A 102 -1.42 13.74 -28.78
N TRP A 103 -2.48 14.24 -28.13
CA TRP A 103 -3.24 15.40 -28.60
C TRP A 103 -2.89 16.59 -27.75
N CYS A 104 -2.66 17.72 -28.39
CA CYS A 104 -2.43 18.95 -27.67
C CYS A 104 -3.21 20.11 -28.29
N PHE A 105 -4.02 20.77 -27.46
CA PHE A 105 -4.74 21.97 -27.88
C PHE A 105 -4.93 22.95 -26.73
N ARG A 106 -5.07 24.23 -27.10
CA ARG A 106 -5.43 25.34 -26.23
C ARG A 106 -6.89 25.68 -26.43
N GLY A 107 -7.66 25.74 -25.35
CA GLY A 107 -9.07 26.12 -25.38
C GLY A 107 -9.35 27.41 -24.62
N GLY A 108 -10.52 28.00 -24.87
CA GLY A 108 -11.04 29.13 -24.14
C GLY A 108 -11.38 28.80 -22.67
N GLN A 109 -12.05 29.73 -21.98
CA GLN A 109 -12.38 29.60 -20.54
C GLN A 109 -13.57 28.66 -20.25
N GLY A 110 -13.99 27.85 -21.22
CA GLY A 110 -15.15 26.97 -21.11
C GLY A 110 -14.83 25.55 -20.63
N VAL A 111 -15.87 24.72 -20.60
CA VAL A 111 -15.80 23.29 -20.34
C VAL A 111 -15.93 22.54 -21.66
N TYR A 112 -14.99 21.65 -21.91
CA TYR A 112 -14.94 20.81 -23.10
C TYR A 112 -15.12 19.34 -22.72
N LYS A 113 -16.02 18.67 -23.42
CA LYS A 113 -16.19 17.21 -23.41
C LYS A 113 -15.25 16.62 -24.44
N ILE A 114 -14.34 15.77 -24.00
CA ILE A 114 -13.39 15.11 -24.87
C ILE A 114 -13.71 13.61 -24.88
N THR A 115 -13.98 13.09 -26.07
CA THR A 115 -14.35 11.69 -26.30
C THR A 115 -13.21 10.98 -27.02
N TYR A 116 -12.68 9.94 -26.41
CA TYR A 116 -11.68 9.08 -27.03
C TYR A 116 -12.32 8.07 -27.98
N SER A 117 -11.64 7.76 -29.08
CA SER A 117 -12.03 6.68 -29.97
C SER A 117 -12.18 5.36 -29.20
N GLY A 118 -13.31 4.69 -29.37
CA GLY A 118 -13.62 3.42 -28.69
C GLY A 118 -14.05 3.56 -27.22
N GLN A 119 -14.22 4.77 -26.69
CA GLN A 119 -14.80 5.00 -25.36
C GLN A 119 -16.22 5.56 -25.48
N SER A 120 -17.14 5.04 -24.68
CA SER A 120 -18.55 5.48 -24.64
C SER A 120 -18.76 6.71 -23.75
N THR A 121 -17.82 7.01 -22.85
CA THR A 121 -17.95 8.09 -21.86
C THR A 121 -16.94 9.21 -22.14
N PRO A 122 -17.41 10.46 -22.38
CA PRO A 122 -16.53 11.61 -22.54
C PRO A 122 -15.96 12.03 -21.18
N PHE A 123 -14.72 12.52 -21.17
CA PHE A 123 -14.17 13.21 -20.00
C PHE A 123 -14.35 14.71 -20.12
N LEU A 124 -14.45 15.39 -18.97
CA LEU A 124 -14.59 16.83 -18.91
C LEU A 124 -13.23 17.49 -18.68
N TRP A 125 -12.88 18.42 -19.56
CA TRP A 125 -11.71 19.29 -19.44
C TRP A 125 -12.16 20.73 -19.23
N PHE A 126 -11.69 21.33 -18.14
CA PHE A 126 -12.13 22.64 -17.69
C PHE A 126 -10.96 23.61 -17.71
N TYR A 127 -11.24 24.86 -18.08
CA TYR A 127 -10.32 25.95 -17.79
C TYR A 127 -10.16 26.16 -16.28
N ASN A 128 -8.93 26.07 -15.79
CA ASN A 128 -8.59 26.56 -14.47
C ASN A 128 -7.33 27.42 -14.55
N SER A 129 -7.50 28.70 -14.20
CA SER A 129 -6.46 29.72 -14.19
C SER A 129 -5.52 29.64 -12.98
N ARG A 130 -5.82 28.79 -11.98
CA ARG A 130 -5.06 28.69 -10.75
C ARG A 130 -4.32 27.36 -10.68
N GLY A 131 -3.00 27.40 -10.80
CA GLY A 131 -2.13 26.28 -10.46
C GLY A 131 -2.02 26.11 -8.95
N THR A 132 -3.10 25.75 -8.27
CA THR A 132 -3.13 25.59 -6.81
C THR A 132 -2.37 24.35 -6.36
N GLY A 133 -2.24 23.33 -7.22
CA GLY A 133 -1.73 22.02 -6.84
C GLY A 133 -2.64 21.26 -5.88
N PHE A 134 -3.87 21.77 -5.64
CA PHE A 134 -4.86 21.22 -4.72
C PHE A 134 -6.25 21.39 -5.32
N TYR A 135 -6.96 20.27 -5.49
CA TYR A 135 -8.23 20.19 -6.20
C TYR A 135 -9.22 19.37 -5.37
N ASN A 136 -10.44 19.86 -5.18
CA ASN A 136 -11.47 19.14 -4.43
C ASN A 136 -12.31 18.29 -5.38
N VAL A 137 -12.50 17.01 -5.08
CA VAL A 137 -13.30 16.10 -5.92
C VAL A 137 -14.75 16.58 -6.12
N LYS A 138 -15.29 17.35 -5.16
CA LYS A 138 -16.65 17.92 -5.27
C LYS A 138 -16.76 19.02 -6.33
N ASP A 139 -15.65 19.67 -6.69
CA ASP A 139 -15.62 20.64 -7.79
C ASP A 139 -15.88 19.96 -9.16
N PHE A 140 -15.74 18.63 -9.22
CA PHE A 140 -16.00 17.80 -10.40
C PHE A 140 -17.36 17.09 -10.35
N GLY A 141 -18.21 17.44 -9.39
CA GLY A 141 -19.58 16.92 -9.28
C GLY A 141 -19.73 15.66 -8.41
N ALA A 142 -18.71 15.27 -7.65
CA ALA A 142 -18.85 14.17 -6.70
C ALA A 142 -19.74 14.57 -5.52
N VAL A 143 -20.71 13.72 -5.18
CA VAL A 143 -21.69 13.93 -4.13
C VAL A 143 -21.17 13.40 -2.79
N GLY A 144 -20.71 12.15 -2.76
CA GLY A 144 -20.18 11.50 -1.55
C GLY A 144 -21.25 11.18 -0.50
N ASP A 145 -22.49 10.88 -0.93
CA ASP A 145 -23.62 10.55 -0.04
C ASP A 145 -23.85 9.05 0.17
N GLY A 146 -23.03 8.19 -0.46
CA GLY A 146 -23.13 6.74 -0.45
C GLY A 146 -24.22 6.16 -1.36
N VAL A 147 -24.91 6.99 -2.16
CA VAL A 147 -25.99 6.58 -3.06
C VAL A 147 -25.68 6.97 -4.49
N ALA A 148 -25.29 8.22 -4.73
CA ALA A 148 -24.89 8.69 -6.04
C ALA A 148 -23.61 7.98 -6.50
N ASN A 149 -23.57 7.59 -7.79
CA ASN A 149 -22.38 7.00 -8.37
C ASN A 149 -21.38 8.10 -8.75
N ASP A 150 -20.30 8.21 -7.97
CA ASP A 150 -19.28 9.24 -8.09
C ASP A 150 -18.18 8.91 -9.11
N THR A 151 -18.28 7.77 -9.80
CA THR A 151 -17.25 7.26 -10.71
C THR A 151 -16.82 8.29 -11.76
N HIS A 152 -17.77 8.96 -12.44
CA HIS A 152 -17.43 9.92 -13.48
C HIS A 152 -16.79 11.21 -12.94
N ALA A 153 -17.30 11.71 -11.80
CA ALA A 153 -16.73 12.88 -11.15
C ALA A 153 -15.26 12.63 -10.74
N ILE A 154 -14.98 11.46 -10.16
CA ILE A 154 -13.62 11.08 -9.76
C ILE A 154 -12.71 10.87 -10.98
N LYS A 155 -13.19 10.23 -12.06
CA LYS A 155 -12.42 10.11 -13.31
C LYS A 155 -12.03 11.48 -13.86
N ASN A 156 -12.98 12.42 -13.92
CA ASN A 156 -12.73 13.79 -14.39
C ASN A 156 -11.72 14.51 -13.50
N ALA A 157 -11.83 14.36 -12.17
CA ALA A 157 -10.90 14.97 -11.23
C ALA A 157 -9.46 14.45 -11.42
N ILE A 158 -9.28 13.13 -11.52
CA ILE A 158 -7.96 12.52 -11.77
C ILE A 158 -7.38 12.99 -13.11
N ALA A 159 -8.19 13.01 -14.18
CA ALA A 159 -7.78 13.50 -15.50
C ALA A 159 -7.29 14.94 -15.44
N PHE A 160 -8.01 15.77 -14.69
CA PHE A 160 -7.66 17.16 -14.49
C PHE A 160 -6.33 17.31 -13.76
N VAL A 161 -6.10 16.56 -12.67
CA VAL A 161 -4.81 16.57 -11.95
C VAL A 161 -3.68 16.08 -12.85
N ALA A 162 -3.93 15.04 -13.65
CA ALA A 162 -2.98 14.51 -14.61
C ALA A 162 -2.54 15.58 -15.63
N ALA A 163 -3.50 16.30 -16.23
CA ALA A 163 -3.27 17.39 -17.17
C ALA A 163 -2.59 18.62 -16.53
N LYS A 164 -2.41 18.64 -15.21
CA LYS A 164 -1.63 19.64 -14.47
C LYS A 164 -0.29 19.09 -13.97
N HIS A 165 0.14 17.94 -14.48
CA HIS A 165 1.38 17.25 -14.11
C HIS A 165 1.44 16.84 -12.64
N GLY A 166 0.29 16.46 -12.07
CA GLY A 166 0.17 16.01 -10.68
C GLY A 166 -0.44 17.06 -9.76
N GLY A 167 -0.30 16.81 -8.46
CA GLY A 167 -0.93 17.61 -7.40
C GLY A 167 -1.85 16.78 -6.51
N THR A 168 -2.53 17.47 -5.60
CA THR A 168 -3.41 16.85 -4.59
C THR A 168 -4.85 16.83 -5.06
N LEU A 169 -5.46 15.65 -5.15
CA LEU A 169 -6.89 15.47 -5.26
C LEU A 169 -7.46 15.16 -3.86
N TYR A 170 -8.18 16.13 -3.32
CA TYR A 170 -8.78 16.08 -2.00
C TYR A 170 -10.20 15.51 -2.03
N PHE A 171 -10.46 14.57 -1.13
CA PHE A 171 -11.74 13.95 -0.84
C PHE A 171 -12.21 14.45 0.53
N PRO A 172 -13.13 15.44 0.59
CA PRO A 172 -13.82 15.78 1.81
C PRO A 172 -14.48 14.56 2.45
N GLN A 173 -14.92 14.70 3.70
CA GLN A 173 -15.72 13.68 4.35
C GLN A 173 -16.93 13.29 3.47
N GLY A 174 -17.12 11.99 3.25
CA GLY A 174 -18.15 11.47 2.35
C GLY A 174 -17.95 9.97 2.06
N ASP A 175 -19.01 9.31 1.63
CA ASP A 175 -19.00 7.92 1.13
C ASP A 175 -19.19 7.98 -0.39
N TYR A 176 -18.09 7.83 -1.12
CA TYR A 176 -18.05 7.96 -2.57
C TYR A 176 -18.23 6.59 -3.21
N LEU A 177 -19.42 6.32 -3.72
CA LEU A 177 -19.75 5.05 -4.36
C LEU A 177 -19.15 5.02 -5.77
N VAL A 178 -18.32 4.00 -6.05
CA VAL A 178 -17.67 3.81 -7.35
C VAL A 178 -17.93 2.42 -7.89
N GLY A 179 -17.98 2.31 -9.21
CA GLY A 179 -18.24 1.06 -9.91
C GLY A 179 -19.60 0.98 -10.60
N GLY A 180 -19.99 -0.22 -11.01
CA GLY A 180 -21.24 -0.55 -11.68
C GLY A 180 -21.02 -1.26 -13.00
N ALA A 181 -21.75 -2.36 -13.23
CA ALA A 181 -21.60 -3.19 -14.43
C ALA A 181 -21.85 -2.42 -15.74
N GLU A 182 -22.73 -1.42 -15.71
CA GLU A 182 -23.05 -0.56 -16.87
C GLU A 182 -21.89 0.36 -17.28
N LEU A 183 -20.90 0.59 -16.39
CA LEU A 183 -19.79 1.51 -16.62
C LEU A 183 -18.49 0.83 -17.07
N ASP A 184 -18.50 -0.50 -17.18
CA ASP A 184 -17.29 -1.32 -17.38
C ASP A 184 -16.13 -0.89 -16.45
N PHE A 185 -16.45 -0.52 -15.22
CA PHE A 185 -15.47 0.06 -14.31
C PHE A 185 -14.50 -0.99 -13.82
N LYS A 186 -13.21 -0.83 -14.13
CA LYS A 186 -12.14 -1.72 -13.67
C LYS A 186 -11.28 -1.14 -12.56
N GLY A 187 -11.41 0.14 -12.26
CA GLY A 187 -10.56 0.89 -11.33
C GLY A 187 -10.06 2.19 -11.94
N PHE A 188 -9.66 3.14 -11.09
CA PHE A 188 -9.03 4.38 -11.51
C PHE A 188 -7.51 4.17 -11.63
N THR A 189 -6.94 4.52 -12.78
CA THR A 189 -5.49 4.57 -12.92
C THR A 189 -4.96 5.90 -12.38
N LEU A 190 -3.96 5.84 -11.50
CA LEU A 190 -3.36 7.04 -10.91
C LEU A 190 -2.09 7.45 -11.69
N PRO A 191 -1.99 8.70 -12.16
CA PRO A 191 -0.81 9.19 -12.86
C PRO A 191 0.35 9.51 -11.90
N SER A 192 1.56 9.66 -12.43
CA SER A 192 2.71 10.09 -11.65
C SER A 192 2.49 11.44 -10.96
N GLY A 193 3.01 11.59 -9.73
CA GLY A 193 2.96 12.84 -8.97
C GLY A 193 1.59 13.20 -8.38
N ILE A 194 0.60 12.31 -8.43
CA ILE A 194 -0.70 12.53 -7.79
C ILE A 194 -0.63 12.19 -6.29
N VAL A 195 -1.31 13.03 -5.50
CA VAL A 195 -1.62 12.78 -4.09
C VAL A 195 -3.12 12.62 -3.95
N ILE A 196 -3.59 11.44 -3.53
CA ILE A 196 -4.96 11.21 -3.11
C ILE A 196 -5.03 11.50 -1.61
N GLU A 197 -5.83 12.48 -1.22
CA GLU A 197 -5.95 12.97 0.15
C GLU A 197 -7.39 12.85 0.64
N GLY A 198 -7.64 12.09 1.70
CA GLY A 198 -8.91 12.18 2.42
C GLY A 198 -8.85 13.14 3.61
N ALA A 199 -10.01 13.48 4.18
CA ALA A 199 -10.12 14.20 5.44
C ALA A 199 -9.83 13.30 6.65
N SER A 200 -10.13 12.01 6.53
CA SER A 200 -9.92 10.98 7.56
C SER A 200 -10.00 9.58 6.95
N SER A 201 -9.15 8.67 7.46
CA SER A 201 -9.09 7.26 7.07
C SER A 201 -9.94 6.33 7.92
N LEU A 202 -10.48 6.86 9.02
CA LEU A 202 -11.28 6.14 9.98
C LEU A 202 -12.43 7.03 10.46
N PRO A 203 -13.59 6.44 10.76
CA PRO A 203 -14.67 7.16 11.41
C PRO A 203 -14.30 7.55 12.84
N SER A 204 -14.85 8.67 13.32
CA SER A 204 -14.65 9.17 14.68
C SER A 204 -15.40 8.36 15.76
N ALA A 205 -16.16 7.34 15.38
CA ALA A 205 -16.97 6.55 16.30
C ALA A 205 -16.20 5.32 16.82
N PRO A 206 -16.28 4.99 18.13
CA PRO A 206 -15.72 3.75 18.64
C PRO A 206 -16.40 2.55 17.96
N LEU A 207 -15.59 1.62 17.43
CA LEU A 207 -16.03 0.44 16.67
C LEU A 207 -17.08 -0.42 17.41
N ALA A 208 -17.13 -0.32 18.75
CA ALA A 208 -18.03 -1.10 19.60
C ALA A 208 -19.49 -0.60 19.67
N ASN A 209 -19.81 0.61 19.18
CA ASN A 209 -21.09 1.28 19.49
C ASN A 209 -21.97 1.66 18.29
N TYR A 210 -21.80 1.05 17.10
CA TYR A 210 -22.57 1.51 15.93
C TYR A 210 -23.01 0.38 14.98
N TYR A 211 -24.31 0.07 14.99
CA TYR A 211 -25.00 -0.85 14.08
C TYR A 211 -25.35 -0.19 12.72
N GLY A 212 -24.42 0.56 12.13
CA GLY A 212 -24.60 1.26 10.86
C GLY A 212 -23.26 1.62 10.22
N GLN A 213 -23.22 1.86 8.91
CA GLN A 213 -21.98 2.28 8.25
C GLN A 213 -21.44 3.55 8.92
N PRO A 214 -20.16 3.58 9.29
CA PRO A 214 -19.60 4.70 10.03
C PRO A 214 -19.77 6.01 9.25
N LYS A 215 -20.49 6.97 9.84
CA LYS A 215 -20.50 8.33 9.33
C LYS A 215 -19.16 8.96 9.71
N ASN A 216 -18.54 9.66 8.75
CA ASN A 216 -17.39 10.56 8.94
C ASN A 216 -15.98 10.10 8.51
N ALA A 217 -15.83 9.02 7.75
CA ALA A 217 -14.60 8.81 6.97
C ALA A 217 -14.67 9.58 5.63
N SER A 218 -13.52 9.92 5.04
CA SER A 218 -13.43 10.07 3.58
C SER A 218 -13.26 8.66 3.02
N ARG A 219 -14.30 8.13 2.38
CA ARG A 219 -14.35 6.73 1.95
C ARG A 219 -14.65 6.59 0.48
N ILE A 220 -13.87 5.80 -0.24
CA ILE A 220 -14.24 5.32 -1.58
C ILE A 220 -14.73 3.88 -1.44
N ARG A 221 -15.98 3.63 -1.83
CA ARG A 221 -16.65 2.34 -1.69
C ARG A 221 -16.87 1.70 -3.05
N LEU A 222 -16.17 0.59 -3.28
CA LEU A 222 -16.20 -0.16 -4.53
C LEU A 222 -17.40 -1.09 -4.57
N ASN A 223 -18.30 -0.88 -5.53
CA ASN A 223 -19.45 -1.73 -5.80
C ASN A 223 -19.62 -1.93 -7.32
N ASN A 224 -19.21 -3.09 -7.81
CA ASN A 224 -19.24 -3.41 -9.25
C ASN A 224 -20.40 -4.32 -9.68
N GLY A 225 -21.37 -4.61 -8.81
CA GLY A 225 -22.44 -5.56 -9.10
C GLY A 225 -21.93 -7.00 -9.36
N LEU A 226 -22.84 -7.90 -9.75
CA LEU A 226 -22.51 -9.29 -10.09
C LEU A 226 -22.01 -9.38 -11.55
N GLY A 227 -20.91 -10.11 -11.79
CA GLY A 227 -20.43 -10.44 -13.15
C GLY A 227 -19.11 -9.80 -13.58
N VAL A 228 -18.46 -8.96 -12.75
CA VAL A 228 -17.13 -8.41 -13.05
C VAL A 228 -16.03 -9.37 -12.60
N THR A 229 -15.07 -9.67 -13.48
CA THR A 229 -14.01 -10.67 -13.28
C THR A 229 -12.95 -10.28 -12.24
N ALA A 230 -12.61 -9.00 -12.15
CA ALA A 230 -11.80 -8.42 -11.08
C ALA A 230 -12.04 -6.92 -10.98
N SER A 231 -12.14 -6.39 -9.75
CA SER A 231 -12.42 -4.98 -9.50
C SER A 231 -11.39 -4.39 -8.56
N ARG A 232 -10.98 -3.15 -8.78
CA ARG A 232 -10.11 -2.43 -7.84
C ARG A 232 -10.54 -0.99 -7.68
N VAL A 233 -10.15 -0.34 -6.59
CA VAL A 233 -10.33 1.11 -6.48
C VAL A 233 -9.29 1.81 -7.33
N PHE A 234 -8.00 1.58 -7.02
CA PHE A 234 -6.89 2.19 -7.73
C PHE A 234 -6.01 1.17 -8.42
N ARG A 235 -5.48 1.56 -9.58
CA ARG A 235 -4.33 0.93 -10.22
C ARG A 235 -3.17 1.91 -10.22
N ILE A 236 -2.02 1.43 -9.77
CA ILE A 236 -0.72 2.10 -9.85
C ILE A 236 0.30 1.16 -10.50
N GLY A 237 1.50 1.68 -10.78
CA GLY A 237 2.53 0.91 -11.43
C GLY A 237 2.60 1.21 -12.93
N GLU A 238 3.05 0.27 -13.75
CA GLU A 238 3.21 0.49 -15.19
C GLU A 238 3.93 1.83 -15.49
N CYS A 239 5.09 2.07 -14.88
CA CYS A 239 5.95 3.23 -15.15
C CYS A 239 5.48 4.56 -14.50
N THR A 240 4.48 4.49 -13.62
CA THR A 240 4.11 5.63 -12.76
C THR A 240 5.10 5.80 -11.60
N GLN A 241 5.31 7.04 -11.16
CA GLN A 241 6.23 7.36 -10.07
C GLN A 241 5.60 8.37 -9.11
N ARG A 242 6.00 8.34 -7.84
CA ARG A 242 5.60 9.33 -6.82
C ARG A 242 4.08 9.43 -6.65
N VAL A 243 3.45 8.29 -6.41
CA VAL A 243 2.02 8.24 -6.08
C VAL A 243 1.86 8.17 -4.57
N VAL A 244 1.05 9.07 -4.02
CA VAL A 244 0.72 9.09 -2.59
C VAL A 244 -0.77 8.88 -2.40
N ILE A 245 -1.16 7.98 -1.51
CA ILE A 245 -2.54 7.83 -1.04
C ILE A 245 -2.53 7.96 0.47
N ARG A 246 -3.31 8.89 1.02
CA ARG A 246 -3.31 9.13 2.47
C ARG A 246 -4.62 9.64 3.04
N ASN A 247 -4.79 9.42 4.35
CA ASN A 247 -5.91 9.91 5.15
C ASN A 247 -7.29 9.53 4.61
N ILE A 248 -7.42 8.35 4.00
CA ILE A 248 -8.65 7.90 3.32
C ILE A 248 -8.93 6.42 3.62
N GLU A 249 -10.22 6.04 3.59
CA GLU A 249 -10.65 4.64 3.61
C GLU A 249 -10.97 4.16 2.19
N LEU A 250 -10.44 3.00 1.82
CA LEU A 250 -10.88 2.24 0.68
C LEU A 250 -11.69 1.05 1.21
N LYS A 251 -12.87 0.83 0.65
CA LYS A 251 -13.77 -0.25 1.10
C LYS A 251 -14.33 -1.03 -0.07
N SER A 252 -14.41 -2.35 0.06
CA SER A 252 -15.16 -3.22 -0.86
C SER A 252 -16.56 -3.52 -0.33
N ASP A 253 -17.55 -3.38 -1.20
CA ASP A 253 -18.88 -3.99 -1.03
C ASP A 253 -19.05 -5.23 -1.92
N ILE A 254 -17.97 -5.64 -2.58
CA ILE A 254 -17.94 -6.82 -3.44
C ILE A 254 -17.91 -8.08 -2.55
N PRO A 255 -18.70 -9.13 -2.88
CA PRO A 255 -18.66 -10.39 -2.14
C PRO A 255 -17.24 -10.97 -1.99
N PHE A 256 -16.93 -11.49 -0.81
CA PHE A 256 -15.58 -11.90 -0.37
C PHE A 256 -14.85 -12.91 -1.29
N HIS A 257 -15.60 -13.71 -2.05
CA HIS A 257 -15.04 -14.71 -2.99
C HIS A 257 -14.67 -14.12 -4.36
N THR A 258 -15.08 -12.89 -4.65
CA THR A 258 -14.84 -12.23 -5.93
C THR A 258 -13.54 -11.43 -5.85
N PRO A 259 -12.65 -11.47 -6.86
CA PRO A 259 -11.42 -10.69 -6.85
C PRO A 259 -11.70 -9.18 -6.72
N SER A 260 -11.39 -8.63 -5.55
CA SER A 260 -11.49 -7.21 -5.25
C SER A 260 -10.20 -6.71 -4.59
N TYR A 261 -9.69 -5.58 -5.07
CA TYR A 261 -8.45 -4.99 -4.57
C TYR A 261 -8.66 -3.53 -4.15
N GLY A 262 -8.06 -3.12 -3.02
CA GLY A 262 -8.00 -1.70 -2.70
C GLY A 262 -7.12 -0.99 -3.72
N VAL A 263 -5.86 -1.43 -3.80
CA VAL A 263 -4.89 -0.97 -4.80
C VAL A 263 -4.29 -2.18 -5.49
N GLU A 264 -4.38 -2.19 -6.82
CA GLU A 264 -3.59 -3.09 -7.67
C GLU A 264 -2.34 -2.34 -8.12
N ALA A 265 -1.18 -2.88 -7.79
CA ALA A 265 0.12 -2.33 -8.12
C ALA A 265 0.81 -3.24 -9.14
N LEU A 266 1.09 -2.69 -10.32
CA LEU A 266 1.67 -3.48 -11.39
C LEU A 266 3.17 -3.20 -11.53
N GLY A 267 3.94 -4.29 -11.49
CA GLY A 267 5.34 -4.30 -11.85
C GLY A 267 5.57 -3.90 -13.31
N LYS A 268 6.83 -3.97 -13.74
CA LYS A 268 7.24 -3.57 -15.08
C LYS A 268 6.67 -4.47 -16.20
N THR A 269 6.51 -3.87 -17.37
CA THR A 269 6.04 -4.49 -18.61
C THR A 269 7.23 -4.95 -19.47
N PHE A 270 7.07 -6.02 -20.24
CA PHE A 270 8.04 -6.38 -21.29
C PHE A 270 7.82 -5.50 -22.53
N ASP A 271 8.80 -5.41 -23.42
CA ASP A 271 8.65 -4.66 -24.67
C ASP A 271 7.42 -5.20 -25.45
N PRO A 272 6.50 -4.34 -25.95
CA PRO A 272 5.33 -4.77 -26.71
C PRO A 272 5.63 -5.71 -27.89
N GLY A 273 6.85 -5.65 -28.45
CA GLY A 273 7.31 -6.54 -29.52
C GLY A 273 8.12 -7.77 -29.06
N ASP A 274 8.54 -7.82 -27.79
CA ASP A 274 9.39 -8.86 -27.26
C ASP A 274 9.11 -9.14 -25.77
N ARG A 275 8.36 -10.22 -25.52
CA ARG A 275 8.06 -10.71 -24.17
C ARG A 275 9.29 -11.24 -23.42
N ASN A 276 10.45 -11.31 -24.05
CA ASN A 276 11.70 -11.77 -23.44
C ASN A 276 12.69 -10.62 -23.18
N THR A 277 12.44 -9.41 -23.68
CA THR A 277 13.28 -8.24 -23.42
C THR A 277 12.58 -7.30 -22.44
N PRO A 278 13.12 -7.09 -21.22
CA PRO A 278 12.58 -6.09 -20.31
C PRO A 278 12.60 -4.72 -20.97
N ALA A 279 11.47 -4.01 -21.03
CA ALA A 279 11.39 -2.71 -21.68
C ALA A 279 12.40 -1.73 -21.03
N SER A 280 13.51 -1.40 -21.69
CA SER A 280 14.58 -0.62 -21.07
C SER A 280 14.07 0.77 -20.63
N GLY A 281 14.46 1.24 -19.43
CA GLY A 281 14.18 2.60 -18.96
C GLY A 281 12.85 2.85 -18.21
N LEU A 282 12.06 1.81 -17.93
CA LEU A 282 10.74 1.95 -17.31
C LEU A 282 10.72 1.30 -15.91
N SER A 283 10.38 2.07 -14.87
CA SER A 283 10.23 1.60 -13.48
C SER A 283 9.09 2.30 -12.77
N SER A 284 8.46 1.58 -11.84
CA SER A 284 7.44 2.11 -10.94
C SER A 284 8.06 2.31 -9.56
N GLN A 285 8.14 3.55 -9.10
CA GLN A 285 8.92 3.89 -7.90
C GLN A 285 8.26 4.98 -7.05
N ASP A 286 8.66 5.04 -5.79
CA ASP A 286 8.26 6.08 -4.83
C ASP A 286 6.75 6.03 -4.54
N MET A 287 6.28 4.92 -3.97
CA MET A 287 4.86 4.74 -3.64
C MET A 287 4.67 4.87 -2.14
N LEU A 288 3.77 5.77 -1.72
CA LEU A 288 3.46 5.99 -0.31
C LEU A 288 1.98 5.78 -0.03
N PHE A 289 1.70 4.87 0.89
CA PHE A 289 0.41 4.73 1.55
C PHE A 289 0.59 5.19 3.00
N ASP A 290 -0.05 6.29 3.38
CA ASP A 290 0.10 6.86 4.73
C ASP A 290 -1.26 7.07 5.40
N ASN A 291 -1.50 6.40 6.51
CA ASN A 291 -2.77 6.46 7.22
C ASN A 291 -3.96 6.11 6.29
N VAL A 292 -3.91 4.95 5.64
CA VAL A 292 -4.98 4.44 4.77
C VAL A 292 -5.63 3.21 5.41
N THR A 293 -6.96 3.16 5.39
CA THR A 293 -7.69 1.96 5.81
C THR A 293 -8.16 1.18 4.59
N PHE A 294 -7.83 -0.11 4.51
CA PHE A 294 -8.28 -1.04 3.48
C PHE A 294 -9.26 -2.05 4.08
N SER A 295 -10.54 -1.93 3.73
CA SER A 295 -11.63 -2.68 4.35
C SER A 295 -12.29 -3.65 3.37
N ASP A 296 -12.45 -4.92 3.78
CA ASP A 296 -13.31 -5.92 3.14
C ASP A 296 -12.94 -6.31 1.70
N PHE A 297 -11.68 -6.11 1.28
CA PHE A 297 -11.22 -6.58 -0.02
C PHE A 297 -10.82 -8.06 0.02
N LYS A 298 -10.73 -8.71 -1.14
CA LYS A 298 -9.96 -9.96 -1.22
C LYS A 298 -8.50 -9.69 -0.83
N ILE A 299 -7.91 -8.65 -1.42
CA ILE A 299 -6.55 -8.17 -1.08
C ILE A 299 -6.57 -6.65 -0.91
N GLY A 300 -5.97 -6.12 0.16
CA GLY A 300 -5.87 -4.67 0.34
C GLY A 300 -4.95 -4.01 -0.70
N ILE A 301 -3.66 -4.35 -0.66
CA ILE A 301 -2.67 -3.96 -1.69
C ILE A 301 -2.18 -5.23 -2.38
N TYR A 302 -2.38 -5.32 -3.69
CA TYR A 302 -1.92 -6.42 -4.51
C TYR A 302 -0.84 -5.94 -5.48
N ALA A 303 0.42 -6.17 -5.13
CA ALA A 303 1.56 -5.87 -6.00
C ALA A 303 1.98 -7.14 -6.75
N HIS A 304 1.92 -7.10 -8.08
CA HIS A 304 2.26 -8.26 -8.88
C HIS A 304 2.80 -7.88 -10.24
N ASP A 305 3.49 -8.84 -10.86
CA ASP A 305 3.93 -8.67 -12.22
C ASP A 305 2.77 -8.67 -13.21
N VAL A 306 3.01 -7.93 -14.29
CA VAL A 306 2.11 -7.78 -15.42
C VAL A 306 1.90 -9.11 -16.17
N SER A 307 2.95 -9.91 -16.27
CA SER A 307 2.91 -11.26 -16.86
C SER A 307 3.36 -12.27 -15.82
N PRO A 308 2.47 -13.19 -15.36
CA PRO A 308 2.81 -14.22 -14.38
C PRO A 308 3.94 -15.15 -14.83
N ALA A 309 4.20 -15.24 -16.14
CA ALA A 309 5.21 -16.14 -16.70
C ALA A 309 6.64 -15.64 -16.51
N ASN A 310 6.85 -14.34 -16.28
CA ASN A 310 8.16 -13.73 -16.46
C ASN A 310 8.74 -13.07 -15.20
N HIS A 311 8.01 -13.09 -14.08
CA HIS A 311 8.45 -12.60 -12.76
C HIS A 311 9.27 -11.30 -12.87
N GLY A 312 8.67 -10.32 -13.57
CA GLY A 312 9.27 -9.04 -13.95
C GLY A 312 9.86 -8.24 -12.78
N TRP A 313 10.66 -7.24 -13.13
CA TRP A 313 11.52 -6.50 -12.20
C TRP A 313 11.07 -5.03 -12.12
N HIS A 314 11.01 -4.46 -10.90
CA HIS A 314 10.93 -3.02 -10.55
C HIS A 314 9.55 -2.47 -10.16
N PHE A 315 9.17 -2.74 -8.92
CA PHE A 315 8.22 -1.94 -8.15
C PHE A 315 8.91 -1.58 -6.84
N ASP A 316 9.58 -0.42 -6.79
CA ASP A 316 10.59 -0.11 -5.76
C ASP A 316 10.20 1.09 -4.90
N TYR A 317 10.84 1.20 -3.72
CA TYR A 317 10.62 2.27 -2.75
C TYR A 317 9.15 2.42 -2.32
N ILE A 318 8.61 1.33 -1.78
CA ILE A 318 7.23 1.28 -1.30
C ILE A 318 7.20 1.44 0.20
N GLU A 319 6.42 2.42 0.64
CA GLU A 319 6.20 2.68 2.03
C GLU A 319 4.72 2.55 2.37
N VAL A 320 4.43 1.69 3.35
CA VAL A 320 3.11 1.56 3.95
C VAL A 320 3.23 1.98 5.41
N ARG A 321 2.67 3.14 5.75
CA ARG A 321 2.83 3.78 7.06
C ARG A 321 1.48 4.05 7.71
N HIS A 322 1.32 3.72 8.99
CA HIS A 322 0.09 3.99 9.76
C HIS A 322 -1.20 3.41 9.13
N CYS A 323 -1.08 2.45 8.21
CA CYS A 323 -2.23 1.88 7.52
C CYS A 323 -2.90 0.79 8.36
N ARG A 324 -4.19 0.57 8.07
CA ARG A 324 -4.96 -0.53 8.65
C ARG A 324 -5.55 -1.41 7.55
N PHE A 325 -5.35 -2.72 7.66
CA PHE A 325 -5.97 -3.71 6.79
C PHE A 325 -7.03 -4.45 7.61
N THR A 326 -8.32 -4.18 7.34
CA THR A 326 -9.43 -4.74 8.11
C THR A 326 -10.23 -5.72 7.27
N ASN A 327 -10.39 -6.96 7.78
CA ASN A 327 -11.25 -7.99 7.20
C ASN A 327 -10.93 -8.28 5.71
N ASN A 328 -9.65 -8.25 5.33
CA ASN A 328 -9.22 -8.63 3.98
C ASN A 328 -9.09 -10.16 3.88
N TYR A 329 -9.80 -10.77 2.93
CA TYR A 329 -10.12 -12.21 2.99
C TYR A 329 -9.01 -13.16 2.54
N ASP A 330 -8.11 -12.71 1.66
CA ASP A 330 -6.93 -13.47 1.26
C ASP A 330 -5.69 -12.92 1.98
N SER A 331 -5.42 -11.61 1.82
CA SER A 331 -4.28 -10.95 2.46
C SER A 331 -4.49 -9.45 2.65
N GLY A 332 -3.89 -8.84 3.68
CA GLY A 332 -3.78 -7.39 3.76
C GLY A 332 -2.92 -6.83 2.62
N ILE A 333 -1.68 -7.30 2.56
CA ILE A 333 -0.72 -7.00 1.47
C ILE A 333 -0.31 -8.31 0.82
N SER A 334 -0.36 -8.38 -0.51
CA SER A 334 0.14 -9.49 -1.30
C SER A 334 1.17 -8.98 -2.31
N VAL A 335 2.34 -9.61 -2.34
CA VAL A 335 3.44 -9.27 -3.25
C VAL A 335 3.84 -10.51 -4.05
N ASP A 336 3.88 -10.36 -5.37
CA ASP A 336 4.29 -11.39 -6.32
C ASP A 336 5.15 -10.77 -7.44
N THR A 337 6.34 -10.29 -7.07
CA THR A 337 7.32 -9.66 -7.98
C THR A 337 8.71 -9.58 -7.33
N SER A 338 9.78 -9.81 -8.09
CA SER A 338 11.08 -10.26 -7.54
C SER A 338 12.07 -9.14 -7.18
N ASN A 339 11.96 -7.95 -7.77
CA ASN A 339 12.74 -6.77 -7.39
C ASN A 339 11.78 -5.70 -6.87
N THR A 340 11.62 -5.71 -5.55
CA THR A 340 10.74 -4.81 -4.82
C THR A 340 11.31 -4.53 -3.43
N ASP A 341 11.21 -3.27 -3.00
CA ASP A 341 11.71 -2.82 -1.72
C ASP A 341 10.57 -2.23 -0.88
N TRP A 342 10.20 -2.93 0.18
CA TRP A 342 9.07 -2.59 1.03
C TRP A 342 9.50 -2.17 2.43
N LYS A 343 8.96 -1.04 2.87
CA LYS A 343 8.93 -0.64 4.27
C LYS A 343 7.51 -0.59 4.77
N ILE A 344 7.21 -1.42 5.77
CA ILE A 344 5.92 -1.51 6.44
C ILE A 344 6.13 -1.03 7.87
N ASP A 345 5.52 0.09 8.23
CA ASP A 345 5.81 0.81 9.47
C ASP A 345 4.52 1.25 10.18
N HIS A 346 4.35 0.87 11.44
CA HIS A 346 3.13 1.17 12.21
C HIS A 346 1.83 0.67 11.55
N VAL A 347 1.86 -0.51 10.92
CA VAL A 347 0.70 -1.07 10.22
C VAL A 347 -0.05 -2.06 11.12
N VAL A 348 -1.38 -2.00 11.06
CA VAL A 348 -2.27 -2.95 11.75
C VAL A 348 -2.98 -3.85 10.74
N PHE A 349 -2.77 -5.15 10.85
CA PHE A 349 -3.52 -6.19 10.14
C PHE A 349 -4.60 -6.75 11.07
N ASP A 350 -5.82 -6.26 10.92
CA ASP A 350 -7.02 -6.76 11.59
C ASP A 350 -7.68 -7.84 10.72
N MET A 351 -7.30 -9.07 11.02
CA MET A 351 -7.49 -10.23 10.14
C MET A 351 -8.88 -10.85 10.32
N PRO A 352 -9.51 -11.36 9.25
CA PRO A 352 -10.73 -12.13 9.37
C PRO A 352 -10.46 -13.46 10.07
N ALA A 353 -11.52 -14.04 10.64
CA ALA A 353 -11.50 -15.44 11.07
C ALA A 353 -11.20 -16.35 9.88
N LEU A 354 -10.27 -17.30 10.05
CA LEU A 354 -10.07 -18.35 9.07
C LEU A 354 -11.36 -19.16 8.85
N SER A 355 -11.65 -19.46 7.60
CA SER A 355 -12.68 -20.41 7.18
C SER A 355 -12.28 -21.01 5.84
N GLY A 356 -12.90 -22.10 5.39
CA GLY A 356 -12.38 -22.95 4.30
C GLY A 356 -11.84 -22.24 3.04
N THR A 357 -12.36 -21.06 2.67
CA THR A 357 -11.88 -20.24 1.54
C THR A 357 -11.17 -18.93 1.93
N ILE A 358 -11.25 -18.52 3.19
CA ILE A 358 -10.61 -17.30 3.72
C ILE A 358 -9.22 -17.68 4.25
N LYS A 359 -8.17 -17.11 3.66
CA LYS A 359 -6.80 -17.27 4.16
C LYS A 359 -6.43 -16.20 5.16
N GLY A 360 -6.90 -14.96 4.95
CA GLY A 360 -6.74 -13.84 5.88
C GLY A 360 -5.32 -13.60 6.37
N ASN A 361 -4.29 -13.68 5.51
CA ASN A 361 -2.90 -13.39 5.90
C ASN A 361 -2.68 -11.88 6.12
N GLY A 362 -1.69 -11.50 6.93
CA GLY A 362 -1.29 -10.09 7.06
C GLY A 362 -0.54 -9.64 5.81
N LEU A 363 0.68 -10.17 5.67
CA LEU A 363 1.57 -10.00 4.53
C LEU A 363 1.82 -11.35 3.86
N PHE A 364 1.51 -11.45 2.57
CA PHE A 364 1.79 -12.61 1.73
C PHE A 364 2.82 -12.24 0.66
N ILE A 365 3.99 -12.86 0.71
CA ILE A 365 5.09 -12.67 -0.23
C ILE A 365 5.22 -13.98 -1.02
N ASN A 366 4.67 -14.00 -2.22
CA ASN A 366 4.90 -15.12 -3.12
C ASN A 366 6.33 -15.01 -3.70
N ASN A 367 6.62 -13.91 -4.38
CA ASN A 367 7.96 -13.49 -4.79
C ASN A 367 8.20 -12.07 -4.27
N GLY A 368 9.39 -11.77 -3.77
CA GLY A 368 9.69 -10.46 -3.20
C GLY A 368 11.18 -10.20 -2.98
N GLY A 369 11.61 -8.95 -3.13
CA GLY A 369 13.01 -8.54 -3.00
C GLY A 369 13.44 -8.32 -1.55
N MET A 370 13.09 -7.18 -0.97
CA MET A 370 13.48 -6.79 0.38
C MET A 370 12.31 -6.24 1.18
N PHE A 371 12.20 -6.66 2.44
CA PHE A 371 11.14 -6.23 3.35
C PHE A 371 11.71 -5.82 4.71
N THR A 372 11.31 -4.62 5.14
CA THR A 372 11.50 -4.16 6.52
C THR A 372 10.14 -3.89 7.13
N ILE A 373 9.80 -4.65 8.18
CA ILE A 373 8.54 -4.54 8.92
C ILE A 373 8.85 -4.01 10.31
N VAL A 374 8.23 -2.91 10.72
CA VAL A 374 8.52 -2.19 11.96
C VAL A 374 7.24 -1.80 12.67
N ASN A 375 7.20 -1.93 14.00
CA ASN A 375 6.11 -1.44 14.85
C ASN A 375 4.72 -1.91 14.40
N SER A 376 4.63 -3.09 13.78
CA SER A 376 3.41 -3.56 13.13
C SER A 376 2.74 -4.65 13.95
N PHE A 377 1.42 -4.71 13.85
CA PHE A 377 0.61 -5.67 14.59
C PHE A 377 -0.26 -6.50 13.65
N ALA A 378 -0.42 -7.79 13.94
CA ALA A 378 -1.40 -8.63 13.26
C ALA A 378 -2.20 -9.49 14.24
N GLY A 379 -3.50 -9.56 14.03
CA GLY A 379 -4.36 -10.40 14.85
C GLY A 379 -5.83 -10.31 14.50
N THR A 380 -6.64 -11.04 15.25
CA THR A 380 -8.10 -11.02 15.13
C THR A 380 -8.75 -11.10 16.50
N SER A 381 -9.89 -10.43 16.65
CA SER A 381 -10.76 -10.59 17.83
C SER A 381 -11.78 -11.72 17.66
N ALA A 382 -11.81 -12.40 16.52
CA ALA A 382 -12.69 -13.55 16.30
C ALA A 382 -12.31 -14.73 17.20
N ALA A 383 -13.24 -15.66 17.42
CA ALA A 383 -12.97 -16.88 18.21
C ALA A 383 -12.06 -17.89 17.49
N THR A 384 -12.08 -17.89 16.17
CA THR A 384 -11.15 -18.65 15.33
C THR A 384 -9.95 -17.76 15.01
N PRO A 385 -8.71 -18.26 15.08
CA PRO A 385 -7.54 -17.47 14.73
C PRO A 385 -7.57 -17.00 13.28
N GLY A 386 -6.85 -15.90 13.01
CA GLY A 386 -6.58 -15.41 11.66
C GLY A 386 -5.54 -16.26 10.93
N GLY A 387 -5.23 -15.87 9.69
CA GLY A 387 -4.16 -16.47 8.88
C GLY A 387 -2.75 -16.32 9.47
N THR A 388 -1.74 -16.35 8.62
CA THR A 388 -0.36 -16.10 9.00
C THR A 388 -0.11 -14.58 9.02
N PHE A 389 0.62 -14.07 10.03
CA PHE A 389 1.04 -12.66 10.01
C PHE A 389 1.95 -12.37 8.80
N ILE A 390 3.07 -13.11 8.66
CA ILE A 390 3.96 -13.00 7.50
C ILE A 390 4.13 -14.37 6.83
N GLN A 391 3.57 -14.56 5.65
CA GLN A 391 3.75 -15.77 4.84
C GLN A 391 4.68 -15.44 3.66
N ALA A 392 5.85 -16.06 3.60
CA ALA A 392 6.84 -15.82 2.55
C ALA A 392 7.27 -17.13 1.87
N ASN A 393 7.00 -17.25 0.57
CA ASN A 393 7.30 -18.44 -0.22
C ASN A 393 8.69 -18.34 -0.87
N TYR A 394 8.94 -17.28 -1.65
CA TYR A 394 10.22 -16.97 -2.30
C TYR A 394 10.69 -15.54 -1.96
N PRO A 395 11.04 -15.27 -0.69
CA PRO A 395 11.52 -13.95 -0.29
C PRO A 395 13.02 -13.78 -0.54
N GLY A 396 13.44 -12.53 -0.74
CA GLY A 396 14.79 -12.08 -0.40
C GLY A 396 14.90 -11.72 1.09
N ASN A 397 15.55 -10.59 1.40
CA ASN A 397 15.83 -10.21 2.79
C ASN A 397 14.55 -9.80 3.54
N ILE A 398 14.32 -10.38 4.72
CA ILE A 398 13.22 -9.97 5.62
C ILE A 398 13.80 -9.54 6.97
N THR A 399 13.48 -8.32 7.38
CA THR A 399 13.76 -7.81 8.72
C THR A 399 12.47 -7.40 9.41
N VAL A 400 12.23 -7.91 10.63
CA VAL A 400 11.05 -7.59 11.45
C VAL A 400 11.51 -7.00 12.78
N ILE A 401 11.01 -5.82 13.14
CA ILE A 401 11.45 -5.06 14.31
C ILE A 401 10.24 -4.61 15.14
N ASN A 402 10.31 -4.81 16.46
CA ASN A 402 9.34 -4.28 17.43
C ASN A 402 7.87 -4.51 17.03
N SER A 403 7.61 -5.66 16.42
CA SER A 403 6.30 -6.04 15.89
C SER A 403 5.71 -7.17 16.71
N GLN A 404 4.39 -7.32 16.65
CA GLN A 404 3.67 -8.29 17.46
C GLN A 404 2.56 -8.98 16.65
N CYS A 405 2.23 -10.21 17.02
CA CYS A 405 0.98 -10.83 16.58
C CYS A 405 0.24 -11.52 17.72
N GLU A 406 -1.08 -11.55 17.63
CA GLU A 406 -1.96 -12.21 18.59
C GLU A 406 -3.10 -12.95 17.87
N HIS A 407 -3.42 -14.15 18.33
CA HIS A 407 -4.53 -14.95 17.80
C HIS A 407 -4.49 -15.17 16.28
N VAL A 408 -3.29 -15.38 15.76
CA VAL A 408 -3.02 -15.80 14.37
C VAL A 408 -2.63 -17.28 14.36
N THR A 409 -2.75 -17.95 13.23
CA THR A 409 -2.31 -19.36 13.13
C THR A 409 -0.79 -19.52 13.18
N LYS A 410 -0.06 -18.57 12.58
CA LYS A 410 1.41 -18.53 12.56
C LYS A 410 1.90 -17.10 12.61
N SER A 411 2.99 -16.86 13.32
CA SER A 411 3.67 -15.57 13.32
C SER A 411 4.38 -15.34 11.99
N LEU A 412 5.09 -16.36 11.50
CA LEU A 412 5.88 -16.25 10.28
C LEU A 412 6.10 -17.61 9.61
N VAL A 413 6.02 -17.63 8.28
CA VAL A 413 6.48 -18.75 7.47
C VAL A 413 7.49 -18.22 6.45
N TYR A 414 8.65 -18.88 6.36
CA TYR A 414 9.74 -18.51 5.46
C TYR A 414 10.13 -19.68 4.55
N GLY A 415 10.17 -19.44 3.25
CA GLY A 415 10.65 -20.41 2.27
C GLY A 415 9.68 -21.56 2.01
N ASP A 416 8.37 -21.33 2.06
CA ASP A 416 7.34 -22.37 1.81
C ASP A 416 7.14 -22.64 0.31
N SER A 417 8.21 -23.05 -0.37
CA SER A 417 8.23 -23.31 -1.80
C SER A 417 8.04 -24.78 -2.13
N THR A 418 7.14 -25.13 -3.06
CA THR A 418 7.10 -26.46 -3.66
C THR A 418 8.19 -26.57 -4.74
N GLY A 419 9.38 -27.04 -4.39
CA GLY A 419 10.49 -27.21 -5.34
C GLY A 419 11.87 -27.16 -4.70
N ASN A 420 12.94 -27.24 -5.50
CA ASN A 420 14.29 -26.90 -5.05
C ASN A 420 14.32 -25.37 -4.84
N PRO A 421 14.44 -24.88 -3.60
CA PRO A 421 14.36 -23.44 -3.32
C PRO A 421 15.42 -22.63 -4.07
N GLY A 422 16.46 -23.27 -4.63
CA GLY A 422 17.67 -22.55 -5.02
C GLY A 422 18.39 -22.06 -3.77
N ASP A 423 19.41 -21.22 -3.94
CA ASP A 423 20.16 -20.64 -2.83
C ASP A 423 19.34 -19.53 -2.15
N LEU A 424 18.21 -19.87 -1.47
CA LEU A 424 17.41 -18.95 -0.63
C LEU A 424 18.14 -18.57 0.67
N SER A 425 19.46 -18.37 0.59
CA SER A 425 20.34 -18.07 1.72
C SER A 425 20.19 -16.64 2.27
N TYR A 426 19.19 -15.88 1.79
CA TYR A 426 18.88 -14.54 2.28
C TYR A 426 18.63 -14.52 3.79
N PRO A 427 19.13 -13.52 4.53
CA PRO A 427 18.90 -13.44 5.96
C PRO A 427 17.44 -13.17 6.34
N LEU A 428 16.97 -13.92 7.34
CA LEU A 428 15.76 -13.60 8.10
C LEU A 428 16.18 -13.02 9.46
N THR A 429 15.87 -11.75 9.69
CA THR A 429 16.31 -11.02 10.89
C THR A 429 15.12 -10.57 11.74
N LEU A 430 15.06 -10.99 13.01
CA LEU A 430 14.01 -10.62 13.96
C LEU A 430 14.62 -9.88 15.16
N VAL A 431 14.13 -8.67 15.44
CA VAL A 431 14.64 -7.79 16.51
C VAL A 431 13.50 -7.30 17.41
N ASN A 432 13.57 -7.61 18.71
CA ASN A 432 12.67 -7.05 19.74
C ASN A 432 11.17 -7.26 19.47
N ASN A 433 10.77 -8.36 18.84
CA ASN A 433 9.38 -8.67 18.52
C ASN A 433 8.68 -9.44 19.64
N ILE A 434 7.35 -9.49 19.60
CA ILE A 434 6.51 -10.38 20.43
C ILE A 434 5.74 -11.33 19.51
N LEU A 435 6.29 -12.52 19.28
CA LEU A 435 5.77 -13.50 18.32
C LEU A 435 5.39 -14.79 19.05
N GLY A 436 4.17 -14.84 19.57
CA GLY A 436 3.69 -15.96 20.39
C GLY A 436 3.27 -17.22 19.61
N MET A 437 3.00 -17.08 18.30
CA MET A 437 2.49 -18.15 17.44
C MET A 437 3.61 -18.80 16.62
N PRO A 438 3.46 -20.03 16.11
CA PRO A 438 4.54 -20.74 15.43
C PRO A 438 5.22 -19.94 14.30
N ILE A 439 6.53 -20.11 14.21
CA ILE A 439 7.41 -19.67 13.13
C ILE A 439 7.93 -20.93 12.42
N GLU A 440 7.76 -20.98 11.10
CA GLU A 440 8.21 -22.10 10.27
C GLU A 440 9.23 -21.63 9.25
N ILE A 441 10.48 -22.07 9.40
CA ILE A 441 11.58 -21.81 8.47
C ILE A 441 11.80 -23.06 7.63
N LYS A 442 11.29 -23.04 6.41
CA LYS A 442 11.18 -24.19 5.50
C LYS A 442 12.24 -24.25 4.41
N ALA A 443 13.13 -23.27 4.34
CA ALA A 443 14.28 -23.25 3.44
C ALA A 443 15.57 -22.90 4.18
N PRO A 444 16.75 -23.32 3.67
CA PRO A 444 18.04 -22.92 4.23
C PRO A 444 18.21 -21.39 4.25
N CYS A 445 18.57 -20.82 5.39
CA CYS A 445 18.86 -19.38 5.51
C CYS A 445 19.76 -19.08 6.71
N THR A 446 20.27 -17.85 6.78
CA THR A 446 20.81 -17.29 8.02
C THR A 446 19.69 -16.68 8.82
N TYR A 447 19.36 -17.27 9.97
CA TYR A 447 18.34 -16.77 10.88
C TYR A 447 18.99 -16.02 12.04
N VAL A 448 18.76 -14.72 12.11
CA VAL A 448 19.28 -13.83 13.16
C VAL A 448 18.11 -13.37 14.01
N SER A 449 18.18 -13.64 15.31
CA SER A 449 17.12 -13.34 16.25
C SER A 449 17.71 -12.68 17.49
N THR A 450 17.22 -11.51 17.86
CA THR A 450 17.70 -10.80 19.06
C THR A 450 16.59 -10.09 19.83
N GLY A 451 16.58 -10.29 21.15
CA GLY A 451 15.67 -9.61 22.08
C GLY A 451 14.18 -9.94 21.88
N ASN A 452 13.83 -11.00 21.14
CA ASN A 452 12.44 -11.34 20.86
C ASN A 452 11.78 -12.10 22.01
N LEU A 453 10.46 -11.96 22.12
CA LEU A 453 9.61 -12.70 23.03
C LEU A 453 8.81 -13.74 22.24
N TYR A 454 8.99 -15.01 22.57
CA TYR A 454 8.36 -16.15 21.89
C TYR A 454 7.47 -16.97 22.84
N GLY A 455 6.49 -17.67 22.28
CA GLY A 455 5.77 -18.72 22.98
C GLY A 455 6.66 -19.94 23.29
N PRO A 456 6.09 -21.05 23.79
CA PRO A 456 6.80 -22.32 23.83
C PRO A 456 7.02 -22.84 22.41
N ASP A 457 8.17 -23.45 22.13
CA ASP A 457 8.40 -24.23 20.90
C ASP A 457 8.08 -23.50 19.59
N THR A 458 8.32 -22.20 19.59
CA THR A 458 7.80 -21.31 18.55
C THR A 458 8.55 -21.45 17.24
N VAL A 459 9.85 -21.71 17.23
CA VAL A 459 10.65 -21.66 15.99
C VAL A 459 10.99 -23.06 15.50
N ASN A 460 10.46 -23.44 14.33
CA ASN A 460 10.66 -24.74 13.69
C ASN A 460 11.47 -24.58 12.41
N THR A 461 12.53 -25.35 12.23
CA THR A 461 13.48 -25.17 11.12
C THR A 461 13.81 -26.48 10.37
N VAL A 462 14.14 -26.35 9.08
CA VAL A 462 14.68 -27.45 8.26
C VAL A 462 16.22 -27.50 8.28
N ALA A 463 16.81 -28.51 7.63
CA ALA A 463 18.25 -28.60 7.44
C ALA A 463 18.78 -27.42 6.63
N GLY A 464 20.01 -26.99 6.93
CA GLY A 464 20.67 -25.86 6.25
C GLY A 464 20.39 -24.48 6.85
N VAL A 465 19.45 -24.37 7.81
CA VAL A 465 19.24 -23.14 8.58
C VAL A 465 20.37 -22.96 9.60
N ARG A 466 20.98 -21.78 9.62
CA ARG A 466 22.00 -21.38 10.61
C ARG A 466 21.41 -20.33 11.56
N ILE A 467 21.33 -20.68 12.84
CA ILE A 467 20.64 -19.88 13.86
C ILE A 467 21.66 -19.10 14.72
N TYR A 468 21.44 -17.79 14.79
CA TYR A 468 22.13 -16.85 15.68
C TYR A 468 21.08 -16.17 16.57
N SER A 469 21.02 -16.54 17.85
CA SER A 469 19.99 -16.07 18.78
C SER A 469 20.61 -15.36 19.99
N THR A 470 20.25 -14.11 20.26
CA THR A 470 20.83 -13.32 21.36
C THR A 470 19.78 -12.58 22.18
N GLY A 471 19.63 -12.95 23.45
CA GLY A 471 18.67 -12.29 24.35
C GLY A 471 17.20 -12.61 24.08
N ASP A 472 16.90 -13.62 23.24
CA ASP A 472 15.53 -14.07 23.02
C ASP A 472 14.97 -14.79 24.26
N ARG A 473 13.71 -14.51 24.57
CA ARG A 473 12.96 -15.11 25.67
C ARG A 473 11.81 -15.95 25.13
N PHE A 474 11.95 -17.25 25.28
CA PHE A 474 10.84 -18.18 25.10
C PHE A 474 9.98 -18.22 26.36
N CYS A 475 8.69 -18.54 26.20
CA CYS A 475 7.74 -18.57 27.30
C CYS A 475 7.62 -17.22 28.04
N TYR A 476 7.61 -16.11 27.29
CA TYR A 476 7.52 -14.78 27.91
C TYR A 476 6.22 -14.57 28.70
N ASP A 477 5.10 -15.08 28.18
CA ASP A 477 3.82 -15.12 28.89
C ASP A 477 3.48 -16.54 29.33
N TRP A 478 4.07 -16.93 30.45
CA TRP A 478 3.83 -18.23 31.09
C TRP A 478 2.39 -18.42 31.59
N ARG A 479 1.58 -17.36 31.68
CA ARG A 479 0.20 -17.47 32.17
C ARG A 479 -0.78 -17.76 31.05
N SER A 480 -0.62 -17.08 29.92
CA SER A 480 -1.58 -17.12 28.82
C SER A 480 -1.17 -18.06 27.69
N LEU A 481 0.13 -18.36 27.53
CA LEU A 481 0.66 -19.12 26.38
C LEU A 481 1.13 -20.55 26.72
N GLY A 482 0.61 -21.14 27.80
CA GLY A 482 0.72 -22.60 28.01
C GLY A 482 2.11 -23.13 28.41
N CYS A 483 3.06 -22.26 28.78
CA CYS A 483 4.36 -22.69 29.33
C CYS A 483 4.25 -23.15 30.79
N ARG A 484 3.37 -24.13 31.04
CA ARG A 484 3.13 -24.70 32.36
C ARG A 484 3.01 -26.21 32.28
N ASN A 485 3.48 -26.88 33.31
CA ASN A 485 3.15 -28.26 33.54
C ASN A 485 1.65 -28.35 33.89
N PRO A 486 0.86 -29.14 33.14
CA PRO A 486 -0.57 -29.29 33.42
C PRO A 486 -0.88 -29.83 34.82
N ALA A 487 0.06 -30.53 35.45
CA ALA A 487 -0.14 -31.15 36.76
C ALA A 487 0.02 -30.20 37.95
N ASP A 488 0.93 -29.21 37.88
CA ASP A 488 1.30 -28.36 39.02
C ASP A 488 1.37 -26.86 38.70
N ASN A 489 1.06 -26.46 37.46
CA ASN A 489 1.18 -25.09 36.94
C ASN A 489 2.60 -24.48 37.04
N ALA A 490 3.64 -25.28 37.33
CA ALA A 490 5.01 -24.82 37.34
C ALA A 490 5.46 -24.44 35.92
N PRO A 491 6.28 -23.40 35.74
CA PRO A 491 6.82 -23.04 34.43
C PRO A 491 7.62 -24.21 33.83
N VAL A 492 7.21 -24.71 32.66
CA VAL A 492 7.99 -25.71 31.92
C VAL A 492 8.78 -24.98 30.85
N LEU A 493 10.10 -25.00 31.00
CA LEU A 493 10.99 -24.79 29.85
C LEU A 493 10.94 -26.12 29.08
N THR A 494 10.33 -26.13 27.90
CA THR A 494 10.36 -27.32 27.05
C THR A 494 11.78 -27.58 26.56
N ASP A 495 12.14 -28.86 26.45
CA ASP A 495 13.47 -29.30 26.05
C ASP A 495 13.86 -28.69 24.68
N GLY A 496 15.09 -28.16 24.57
CA GLY A 496 15.62 -27.54 23.34
C GLY A 496 15.61 -26.00 23.32
N GLY A 497 15.02 -25.35 24.32
CA GLY A 497 15.04 -23.90 24.45
C GLY A 497 14.36 -23.17 23.30
N GLY A 498 13.23 -23.70 22.82
CA GLY A 498 12.32 -23.00 21.91
C GLY A 498 12.63 -23.08 20.40
N PHE A 499 13.76 -23.68 20.03
CA PHE A 499 14.10 -24.03 18.64
C PHE A 499 13.88 -25.53 18.42
N ARG A 500 13.26 -25.90 17.29
CA ARG A 500 12.99 -27.29 16.90
C ARG A 500 13.39 -27.54 15.44
N GLY A 501 13.66 -28.79 15.11
CA GLY A 501 13.94 -29.25 13.76
C GLY A 501 15.44 -29.47 13.48
N GLN A 502 15.82 -29.40 12.21
CA GLN A 502 17.15 -29.82 11.70
C GLN A 502 18.15 -28.66 11.54
N GLY A 503 17.78 -27.45 11.98
CA GLY A 503 18.66 -26.29 11.91
C GLY A 503 19.82 -26.40 12.88
N ILE A 504 20.93 -25.74 12.57
CA ILE A 504 22.13 -25.72 13.42
C ILE A 504 22.16 -24.39 14.17
N VAL A 505 22.12 -24.46 15.50
CA VAL A 505 22.41 -23.31 16.36
C VAL A 505 23.90 -23.04 16.33
N VAL A 506 24.30 -21.97 15.63
CA VAL A 506 25.70 -21.54 15.50
C VAL A 506 26.10 -20.71 16.70
N PHE A 507 25.24 -19.79 17.11
CA PHE A 507 25.44 -18.97 18.30
C PHE A 507 24.14 -18.78 19.06
N ARG A 508 24.22 -18.92 20.39
CA ARG A 508 23.12 -18.61 21.27
C ARG A 508 23.62 -17.99 22.56
N ALA A 509 23.08 -16.83 22.91
CA ALA A 509 23.32 -16.16 24.20
C ALA A 509 21.99 -15.64 24.76
N GLY A 510 21.83 -15.57 26.08
CA GLY A 510 20.57 -15.15 26.70
C GLY A 510 20.69 -14.80 28.19
N GLN A 511 19.77 -13.93 28.65
CA GLN A 511 19.75 -13.26 29.96
C GLN A 511 19.47 -14.20 31.16
N PRO A 512 19.80 -13.78 32.41
CA PRO A 512 19.56 -14.52 33.64
C PRO A 512 18.08 -14.87 33.82
N ARG A 513 17.76 -16.04 34.38
CA ARG A 513 16.38 -16.39 34.75
C ARG A 513 15.80 -15.31 35.69
N ASP A 514 14.60 -14.81 35.35
CA ASP A 514 13.75 -14.13 36.33
C ASP A 514 13.48 -15.08 37.51
N ARG A 515 14.20 -14.86 38.63
CA ARG A 515 14.08 -15.46 39.99
C ARG A 515 15.24 -16.32 40.52
N ALA A 516 16.36 -16.51 39.82
CA ALA A 516 17.51 -17.17 40.46
C ALA A 516 18.41 -16.13 41.17
N PRO A 517 18.79 -16.31 42.45
CA PRO A 517 19.86 -15.53 43.06
C PRO A 517 21.13 -15.65 42.22
N LEU A 518 21.85 -14.54 42.04
CA LEU A 518 23.05 -14.39 41.20
C LEU A 518 24.24 -15.30 41.60
N SER A 519 24.08 -16.24 42.54
CA SER A 519 25.17 -16.89 43.25
C SER A 519 25.47 -18.34 42.84
N THR A 520 24.86 -18.88 41.77
CA THR A 520 25.18 -20.23 41.29
C THR A 520 25.53 -20.20 39.81
N GLU A 521 26.73 -20.69 39.46
CA GLU A 521 27.25 -20.87 38.09
C GLU A 521 26.34 -21.71 37.16
N GLU A 522 25.23 -22.24 37.67
CA GLU A 522 24.20 -22.95 36.90
C GLU A 522 23.20 -22.03 36.17
N ASN A 523 23.34 -20.72 36.31
CA ASN A 523 22.41 -19.71 35.76
C ASN A 523 22.64 -19.35 34.29
N TYR A 524 23.63 -19.96 33.64
CA TYR A 524 23.87 -19.84 32.21
C TYR A 524 23.38 -21.11 31.52
N VAL A 525 23.02 -21.03 30.24
CA VAL A 525 22.83 -22.22 29.40
C VAL A 525 24.15 -22.98 29.40
N LYS A 526 24.33 -23.93 30.33
CA LYS A 526 25.49 -24.81 30.38
C LYS A 526 25.59 -25.48 29.02
N HIS A 527 26.73 -25.29 28.35
CA HIS A 527 27.17 -25.93 27.09
C HIS A 527 27.06 -25.18 25.75
N VAL A 528 26.94 -23.85 25.71
CA VAL A 528 27.18 -23.10 24.45
C VAL A 528 28.16 -21.94 24.72
N PRO A 529 29.27 -21.80 23.98
CA PRO A 529 30.28 -20.79 24.28
C PRO A 529 29.66 -19.39 24.18
N THR A 530 29.70 -18.64 25.27
CA THR A 530 29.33 -17.22 25.31
C THR A 530 30.45 -16.32 24.81
N THR A 531 31.51 -16.87 24.20
CA THR A 531 32.67 -16.13 23.71
C THR A 531 32.65 -15.98 22.20
N PHE A 532 32.68 -14.73 21.73
CA PHE A 532 33.19 -14.40 20.39
C PHE A 532 34.72 -14.46 20.46
N GLY A 533 35.34 -15.28 19.61
CA GLY A 533 36.79 -15.33 19.43
C GLY A 533 37.51 -16.32 20.34
N PHE A 534 38.62 -16.85 19.83
CA PHE A 534 39.65 -17.50 20.65
C PHE A 534 40.15 -16.53 21.72
N ASP A 535 40.67 -17.07 22.83
CA ASP A 535 41.35 -16.28 23.85
C ASP A 535 42.34 -15.33 23.16
N VAL A 536 42.07 -14.03 23.24
CA VAL A 536 43.02 -13.01 22.81
C VAL A 536 44.01 -12.89 23.97
N GLU A 537 45.14 -13.60 23.84
CA GLU A 537 46.28 -13.52 24.77
C GLU A 537 46.89 -12.12 24.83
#